data_AF-A0A0F5YDY6-F1
#
_entry.id   AF-A0A0F5YDY6-F1
#
_cell.length_a   1.000
_cell.length_b   1.000
_cell.length_c   1.000
_cell.angle_alpha   90.00
_cell.angle_beta   90.00
_cell.angle_gamma   90.00
#
_symmetry.space_group_name_H-M   'P 1'
#
loop_
_entity.id
_entity.type
_entity.pdbx_description
1 polymer ?
#
loop_
_entity_poly.entity_id
_entity_poly.type
_entity_poly.pdbx_seq_one_letter_code
_entity_poly.pdbx_strand_id
1 'polypeptide(L)'
;MTFQSEQATMSSTTEERVIYVDSKAIHCTGLVSQECLQVRESPEDEWTLFYDAIKGFNYEPGYNYKILVAEKIVDNPPADAPLFQWSLIEVLSKTAVN
;
A
#
# COMPACT_ATOMS: atom_id res chain seq x y z
N MET A 1 -22.66 -36.25 3.19
CA MET A 1 -22.97 -34.82 3.02
C MET A 1 -21.77 -34.06 3.52
N THR A 2 -21.21 -33.20 2.66
CA THR A 2 -20.27 -32.10 2.98
C THR A 2 -18.86 -32.61 3.38
N PHE A 3 -17.74 -32.11 2.86
CA PHE A 3 -17.35 -30.73 2.57
C PHE A 3 -16.47 -30.66 1.32
N GLN A 4 -16.82 -29.75 0.41
CA GLN A 4 -15.99 -29.22 -0.68
C GLN A 4 -14.62 -28.81 -0.08
N SER A 5 -13.48 -29.29 -0.57
CA SER A 5 -12.74 -28.74 -1.73
C SER A 5 -12.40 -27.25 -1.57
N GLU A 6 -11.11 -26.92 -1.77
CA GLU A 6 -10.48 -25.59 -1.86
C GLU A 6 -10.23 -24.82 -0.53
N GLN A 7 -9.01 -24.41 -0.12
CA GLN A 7 -7.67 -24.40 -0.71
C GLN A 7 -6.60 -24.45 0.39
N ALA A 8 -5.47 -25.06 0.06
CA ALA A 8 -4.21 -24.88 0.78
C ALA A 8 -3.50 -23.66 0.19
N THR A 9 -3.08 -22.66 1.00
CA THR A 9 -1.76 -21.99 0.88
C THR A 9 -1.43 -21.17 2.15
N MET A 10 -0.46 -21.68 2.92
CA MET A 10 0.60 -21.05 3.73
C MET A 10 0.37 -19.81 4.64
N SER A 11 0.80 -20.00 5.88
CA SER A 11 0.97 -19.05 6.98
C SER A 11 1.96 -17.90 6.73
N SER A 12 1.51 -16.81 6.10
CA SER A 12 2.13 -15.49 6.32
C SER A 12 1.06 -14.51 6.78
N THR A 13 1.18 -13.99 8.01
CA THR A 13 0.28 -12.93 8.54
C THR A 13 0.37 -11.73 7.61
N THR A 14 -0.60 -11.64 6.70
CA THR A 14 -0.67 -10.60 5.68
C THR A 14 -2.03 -9.96 5.87
N GLU A 15 -2.03 -8.76 6.42
CA GLU A 15 -3.26 -8.04 6.75
C GLU A 15 -3.68 -7.21 5.55
N GLU A 16 -4.81 -7.55 4.95
CA GLU A 16 -5.36 -6.81 3.82
C GLU A 16 -6.12 -5.58 4.33
N ARG A 17 -5.82 -4.41 3.75
CA ARG A 17 -6.50 -3.16 4.07
C ARG A 17 -6.65 -2.30 2.83
N VAL A 18 -7.78 -1.60 2.77
CA VAL A 18 -8.04 -0.64 1.70
C VAL A 18 -7.44 0.69 2.09
N ILE A 19 -6.63 1.25 1.22
CA ILE A 19 -6.06 2.59 1.39
C ILE A 19 -6.39 3.45 0.17
N TYR A 20 -6.37 4.76 0.38
CA TYR A 20 -6.54 5.76 -0.65
C TYR A 20 -5.20 6.46 -0.84
N VAL A 21 -4.80 6.66 -2.09
CA VAL A 21 -3.57 7.36 -2.47
C VAL A 21 -3.96 8.66 -3.17
N ASP A 22 -3.43 9.78 -2.69
CA ASP A 22 -3.70 11.09 -3.28
C ASP A 22 -2.99 11.23 -4.64
N SER A 23 -3.63 11.96 -5.51
CA SER A 23 -3.10 12.45 -6.80
C SER A 23 -1.89 13.37 -6.72
N LYS A 24 -1.54 13.82 -5.52
CA LYS A 24 -0.38 14.67 -5.26
C LYS A 24 0.64 13.90 -4.45
N ALA A 25 1.78 13.62 -5.05
CA ALA A 25 2.97 13.27 -4.31
C ALA A 25 3.61 14.56 -3.81
N ILE A 26 4.07 14.55 -2.56
CA ILE A 26 4.73 15.70 -1.97
C ILE A 26 6.24 15.53 -2.10
N HIS A 27 6.94 16.64 -2.27
CA HIS A 27 8.39 16.59 -2.24
C HIS A 27 8.86 16.27 -0.82
N CYS A 28 9.57 15.16 -0.65
CA CYS A 28 10.14 14.76 0.62
C CYS A 28 11.64 14.57 0.49
N THR A 29 12.37 15.07 1.47
CA THR A 29 13.83 14.99 1.50
C THR A 29 14.21 13.95 2.53
N GLY A 30 14.52 12.74 2.07
CA GLY A 30 15.13 11.69 2.88
C GLY A 30 16.65 11.69 2.69
N LEU A 31 17.21 10.51 2.44
CA LEU A 31 18.61 10.36 2.00
C LEU A 31 18.83 10.88 0.57
N VAL A 32 17.75 10.93 -0.22
CA VAL A 32 17.69 11.54 -1.55
C VAL A 32 16.40 12.35 -1.67
N SER A 33 16.43 13.35 -2.54
CA SER A 33 15.26 14.13 -2.95
C SER A 33 14.33 13.22 -3.76
N GLN A 34 13.13 12.97 -3.24
CA GLN A 34 12.14 12.08 -3.84
C GLN A 34 10.71 12.59 -3.61
N GLU A 35 9.75 11.97 -4.27
CA GLU A 35 8.34 12.28 -4.11
C GLU A 35 7.70 11.23 -3.18
N CYS A 36 7.20 11.66 -2.02
CA CYS A 36 6.49 10.80 -1.07
C CYS A 36 5.01 10.77 -1.41
N LEU A 37 4.41 9.59 -1.28
CA LEU A 37 3.00 9.41 -1.51
C LEU A 37 2.21 9.90 -0.29
N GLN A 38 1.00 10.40 -0.55
CA GLN A 38 0.04 10.68 0.51
C GLN A 38 -0.98 9.55 0.52
N VAL A 39 -1.07 8.84 1.64
CA VAL A 39 -2.00 7.73 1.83
C VAL A 39 -2.92 7.99 3.02
N ARG A 40 -4.11 7.43 2.97
CA ARG A 40 -5.05 7.43 4.11
C ARG A 40 -5.84 6.12 4.11
N GLU A 41 -6.21 5.63 5.28
CA GLU A 41 -6.98 4.39 5.40
C GLU A 41 -8.46 4.63 5.14
N SER A 42 -9.00 5.78 5.58
CA SER A 42 -10.39 6.17 5.34
C SER A 42 -10.46 7.49 4.57
N PRO A 43 -11.56 7.75 3.84
CA PRO A 43 -11.77 9.03 3.17
C PRO A 43 -11.99 10.20 4.15
N GLU A 44 -12.28 9.90 5.41
CA GLU A 44 -12.46 10.85 6.50
C GLU A 44 -11.17 11.11 7.28
N ASP A 45 -10.16 10.25 7.11
CA ASP A 45 -8.86 10.39 7.76
C ASP A 45 -8.01 11.46 7.07
N GLU A 46 -7.08 12.03 7.84
CA GLU A 46 -6.07 12.94 7.33
C GLU A 46 -5.07 12.21 6.41
N TRP A 47 -4.57 12.92 5.41
CA TRP A 47 -3.53 12.40 4.53
C TRP A 47 -2.24 12.20 5.31
N THR A 48 -1.75 10.97 5.32
CA THR A 48 -0.50 10.58 5.95
C THR A 48 0.58 10.43 4.90
N LEU A 49 1.79 10.88 5.23
CA LEU A 49 2.93 10.72 4.33
C LEU A 49 3.45 9.29 4.38
N PHE A 50 3.44 8.65 3.22
CA PHE A 50 4.04 7.34 3.00
C PHE A 50 5.39 7.54 2.33
N TYR A 51 6.43 7.29 3.12
CA TYR A 51 7.83 7.42 2.70
C TYR A 51 8.37 6.17 2.01
N ASP A 52 7.66 5.05 2.15
CA ASP A 52 7.99 3.78 1.53
C ASP A 52 7.35 3.64 0.14
N ALA A 53 7.76 2.61 -0.59
CA ALA A 53 7.14 2.24 -1.86
C ALA A 53 6.19 1.05 -1.66
N ILE A 54 5.01 1.13 -2.28
CA ILE A 54 4.07 0.01 -2.30
C ILE A 54 4.52 -0.94 -3.42
N LYS A 55 4.84 -2.18 -3.06
CA LYS A 55 5.35 -3.17 -4.01
C LYS A 55 4.28 -3.50 -5.05
N GLY A 56 4.62 -3.31 -6.33
CA GLY A 56 3.70 -3.57 -7.45
C GLY A 56 2.73 -2.43 -7.77
N PHE A 57 2.75 -1.33 -7.00
CA PHE A 57 1.97 -0.14 -7.30
C PHE A 57 2.81 0.88 -8.06
N ASN A 58 2.35 1.25 -9.26
CA ASN A 58 2.97 2.30 -10.04
C ASN A 58 2.13 3.58 -9.92
N TYR A 59 2.58 4.49 -9.06
CA TYR A 59 1.93 5.76 -8.87
C TYR A 59 2.07 6.66 -10.10
N GLU A 60 0.99 7.31 -10.51
CA GLU A 60 1.02 8.37 -11.51
C GLU A 60 0.44 9.66 -10.92
N PRO A 61 1.15 10.79 -11.02
CA PRO A 61 0.65 12.07 -10.55
C PRO A 61 -0.60 12.48 -11.34
N GLY A 62 -1.55 13.14 -10.67
CA GLY A 62 -2.82 13.54 -11.26
C GLY A 62 -3.91 12.46 -11.25
N TYR A 63 -3.71 11.34 -10.54
CA TYR A 63 -4.73 10.31 -10.33
C TYR A 63 -4.92 10.00 -8.85
N ASN A 64 -6.16 9.99 -8.40
CA ASN A 64 -6.54 9.43 -7.11
C ASN A 64 -6.74 7.93 -7.25
N TYR A 65 -6.16 7.16 -6.33
CA TYR A 65 -6.30 5.71 -6.33
C TYR A 65 -6.98 5.23 -5.06
N LYS A 66 -7.83 4.22 -5.21
CA LYS A 66 -8.30 3.38 -4.12
C LYS A 66 -7.76 2.00 -4.37
N ILE A 67 -6.89 1.51 -3.50
CA ILE A 67 -6.19 0.24 -3.68
C ILE A 67 -6.35 -0.62 -2.44
N LEU A 68 -6.44 -1.93 -2.66
CA LEU A 68 -6.31 -2.93 -1.62
C LEU A 68 -4.83 -3.28 -1.52
N VAL A 69 -4.23 -3.01 -0.36
CA VAL A 69 -2.86 -3.40 -0.05
C VAL A 69 -2.87 -4.51 0.98
N ALA A 70 -1.86 -5.36 0.92
CA ALA A 70 -1.61 -6.34 1.95
C ALA A 70 -0.33 -5.97 2.70
N GLU A 71 -0.47 -5.77 4.00
CA GLU A 71 0.61 -5.50 4.92
C GLU A 71 1.20 -6.83 5.36
N LYS A 72 2.42 -7.12 4.89
CA LYS A 72 3.16 -8.31 5.27
C LYS A 72 4.17 -7.95 6.36
N ILE A 73 4.06 -8.60 7.52
CA ILE A 73 5.08 -8.51 8.56
C ILE A 73 6.29 -9.33 8.11
N VAL A 74 7.47 -8.70 8.09
CA VAL A 74 8.73 -9.36 7.78
C VAL A 74 9.37 -9.79 9.10
N ASP A 75 9.34 -11.10 9.39
CA ASP A 75 10.07 -11.65 10.53
C ASP A 75 11.58 -11.53 10.30
N ASN A 76 12.27 -10.94 11.28
CA ASN A 76 13.72 -10.70 11.26
C ASN A 76 14.19 -9.86 10.06
N PRO A 77 13.73 -8.59 9.93
CA PRO A 77 14.26 -7.71 8.89
C PRO A 77 15.75 -7.44 9.14
N PRO A 78 16.55 -7.20 8.10
CA PRO A 78 17.87 -6.60 8.28
C PRO A 78 17.71 -5.26 9.02
N ALA A 79 18.74 -4.83 9.75
CA ALA A 79 18.68 -3.68 10.67
C ALA A 79 18.16 -2.37 10.03
N ASP A 80 18.22 -2.26 8.71
CA ASP A 80 17.86 -1.08 7.92
C ASP A 80 16.54 -1.23 7.13
N ALA A 81 15.76 -2.29 7.35
CA ALA A 81 14.50 -2.51 6.62
C ALA A 81 13.26 -2.33 7.51
N PRO A 82 12.13 -1.86 6.94
CA PRO A 82 10.88 -1.75 7.66
C PRO A 82 10.38 -3.14 8.08
N LEU A 83 9.81 -3.22 9.28
CA LEU A 83 9.22 -4.44 9.85
C LEU A 83 7.97 -4.91 9.08
N PHE A 84 7.35 -4.00 8.32
CA PHE A 84 6.15 -4.25 7.54
C PHE A 84 6.40 -3.81 6.09
N GLN A 85 5.89 -4.59 5.13
CA GLN A 85 5.97 -4.30 3.71
C GLN A 85 4.57 -4.28 3.11
N TRP A 86 4.22 -3.19 2.43
CA TRP A 86 2.95 -3.07 1.73
C TRP A 86 3.08 -3.58 0.30
N SER A 87 2.20 -4.49 -0.10
CA SER A 87 2.11 -5.01 -1.47
C SER A 87 0.74 -4.70 -2.05
N LEU A 88 0.70 -4.25 -3.30
CA LEU A 88 -0.55 -4.05 -4.01
C LEU A 88 -1.21 -5.41 -4.30
N ILE A 89 -2.44 -5.59 -3.83
CA ILE A 89 -3.28 -6.73 -4.18
C ILE A 89 -4.14 -6.37 -5.39
N GLU A 90 -4.90 -5.28 -5.29
CA GLU A 90 -5.85 -4.89 -6.31
C GLU A 90 -6.07 -3.37 -6.35
N VAL A 91 -6.33 -2.83 -7.53
CA VAL A 91 -6.76 -1.44 -7.70
C VAL A 91 -8.28 -1.41 -7.79
N LEU A 92 -8.92 -0.98 -6.71
CA LEU A 92 -10.38 -0.88 -6.63
C LEU A 92 -10.92 0.31 -7.44
N SER A 93 -10.17 1.41 -7.52
CA SER A 93 -10.56 2.60 -8.28
C SER A 93 -9.34 3.44 -8.67
N LYS A 94 -9.41 4.04 -9.86
CA LYS A 94 -8.45 5.03 -10.36
C LYS A 94 -9.25 6.17 -10.99
N THR A 95 -9.11 7.38 -10.46
CA THR A 95 -9.85 8.56 -10.90
C THR A 95 -8.88 9.67 -11.27
N ALA A 96 -8.92 10.14 -12.52
CA ALA A 96 -8.13 11.30 -12.95
C ALA A 96 -8.63 12.57 -12.27
N VAL A 97 -7.70 13.37 -11.78
CA VAL A 97 -7.97 14.68 -11.19
C VAL A 97 -7.60 15.71 -12.25
N ASN A 98 -8.61 16.31 -12.87
CA ASN A 98 -8.48 17.28 -13.96
C ASN A 98 -8.88 18.67 -13.50
#